data_AF-A0A1E3H4G4-F1
#
_entry.id   AF-A0A1E3H4G4-F1
#
_cell.length_a   1.000
_cell.length_b   1.000
_cell.length_c   1.000
_cell.angle_alpha   90.00
_cell.angle_beta   90.00
_cell.angle_gamma   90.00
#
_symmetry.space_group_name_H-M   'P 1'
#
loop_
_entity.id
_entity.type
_entity.pdbx_description
1 polymer ?
#
loop_
_entity_poly.entity_id
_entity_poly.type
_entity_poly.pdbx_seq_one_letter_code
_entity_poly.pdbx_strand_id
1 'polypeptide(L)'
;MPLYIVGLQGMTRRLQSVPVDGWAPALLVALLGVAVMIVGAACQIIQLVVSIRQRESLRDETGDPWDGRSLEWSTPSPPPAFNFARLPHVEDEEPYWSIKQRAIEGQSPEVPESYEPIEMPKNSPTGFVSAFFATVIGFALIWHIWWLAIVGLAGAYATFVVFAWRDEADYEIPAGEVERVDRARLETREAWYRRREGVA
;
A
#
# COMPACT_ATOMS: atom_id res chain seq x y z
N MET A 1 0.39 30.24 -8.81
CA MET A 1 0.88 31.55 -9.34
C MET A 1 -0.14 32.68 -9.22
N PRO A 2 -1.37 32.61 -9.77
CA PRO A 2 -2.31 33.75 -9.70
C PRO A 2 -2.72 34.12 -8.27
N LEU A 3 -2.81 33.15 -7.36
CA LEU A 3 -3.13 33.40 -5.95
C LEU A 3 -2.03 34.18 -5.20
N TYR A 4 -0.76 34.07 -5.62
CA TYR A 4 0.30 34.91 -5.05
C TYR A 4 0.14 36.38 -5.45
N ILE A 5 -0.30 36.64 -6.69
CA ILE A 5 -0.52 37.99 -7.21
C ILE A 5 -1.61 38.69 -6.41
N VAL A 6 -2.79 38.07 -6.28
CA VAL A 6 -3.90 38.65 -5.51
C VAL A 6 -3.58 38.77 -4.02
N GLY A 7 -2.80 37.84 -3.47
CA GLY A 7 -2.30 37.92 -2.09
C GLY A 7 -1.41 39.14 -1.87
N LEU A 8 -0.48 39.43 -2.78
CA LEU A 8 0.36 40.64 -2.75
C LEU A 8 -0.45 41.92 -3.00
N GLN A 9 -1.55 41.83 -3.73
CA GLN A 9 -2.51 42.93 -3.91
C GLN A 9 -3.44 43.13 -2.70
N GLY A 10 -3.23 42.41 -1.59
CA GLY A 10 -3.95 42.58 -0.33
C GLY A 10 -5.23 41.75 -0.20
N MET A 11 -5.50 40.79 -1.10
CA MET A 11 -6.62 39.88 -0.94
C MET A 11 -6.39 38.95 0.27
N THR A 12 -7.29 39.02 1.25
CA THR A 12 -7.25 38.17 2.45
C THR A 12 -7.95 36.82 2.20
N ARG A 13 -7.61 35.82 3.02
CA ARG A 13 -8.21 34.47 2.93
C ARG A 13 -9.65 34.44 3.47
N ARG A 14 -10.43 33.46 2.99
CA ARG A 14 -11.79 33.13 3.47
C ARG A 14 -12.84 34.22 3.24
N LEU A 15 -12.64 35.05 2.22
CA LEU A 15 -13.68 35.97 1.74
C LEU A 15 -14.75 35.18 0.97
N GLN A 16 -16.02 35.50 1.20
CA GLN A 16 -17.15 34.87 0.51
C GLN A 16 -17.51 35.59 -0.80
N SER A 17 -17.07 36.82 -0.98
CA SER A 17 -17.29 37.65 -2.16
C SER A 17 -15.97 38.25 -2.64
N VAL A 18 -15.96 38.73 -3.89
CA VAL A 18 -14.82 39.43 -4.51
C VAL A 18 -15.16 40.93 -4.56
N PRO A 19 -14.85 41.71 -3.50
CA PRO A 19 -15.25 43.12 -3.40
C PRO A 19 -14.43 44.07 -4.30
N VAL A 20 -13.31 43.61 -4.85
CA VAL A 20 -12.39 44.43 -5.67
C VAL A 20 -12.27 43.81 -7.06
N ASP A 21 -12.71 44.54 -8.09
CA ASP A 21 -12.75 44.06 -9.48
C ASP A 21 -11.37 43.64 -10.00
N GLY A 22 -10.29 44.28 -9.52
CA GLY A 22 -8.92 43.98 -9.91
C GLY A 22 -8.45 42.55 -9.58
N TRP A 23 -9.11 41.85 -8.65
CA TRP A 23 -8.78 40.46 -8.30
C TRP A 23 -9.42 39.44 -9.23
N ALA A 24 -10.53 39.79 -9.89
CA ALA A 24 -11.33 38.86 -10.67
C ALA A 24 -10.56 38.15 -11.79
N PRO A 25 -9.71 38.82 -12.61
CA PRO A 25 -8.99 38.14 -13.68
C PRO A 25 -8.06 37.03 -13.18
N ALA A 26 -7.30 37.29 -12.12
CA ALA A 26 -6.38 36.30 -11.55
C ALA A 26 -7.15 35.12 -10.91
N LEU A 27 -8.30 35.39 -10.29
CA LEU A 27 -9.18 34.35 -9.75
C LEU A 27 -9.80 33.49 -10.87
N LEU A 28 -10.16 34.06 -12.02
CA LEU A 28 -10.63 33.31 -13.19
C LEU A 28 -9.54 32.38 -13.75
N VAL A 29 -8.29 32.85 -13.81
CA VAL A 29 -7.14 31.99 -14.18
C VAL A 29 -6.94 30.88 -13.15
N ALA A 30 -7.08 31.17 -11.86
CA ALA A 30 -7.02 30.14 -10.81
C ALA A 30 -8.15 29.10 -10.98
N LEU A 31 -9.36 29.53 -11.32
CA LEU A 31 -10.50 28.66 -11.61
C LEU A 31 -10.25 27.75 -12.81
N LEU A 32 -9.64 28.28 -13.89
CA LEU A 32 -9.20 27.46 -15.02
C LEU A 32 -8.18 26.39 -14.58
N GLY A 33 -7.25 26.75 -13.69
CA GLY A 33 -6.33 25.79 -13.07
C GLY A 33 -7.08 24.67 -12.33
N VAL A 34 -8.16 24.99 -11.62
CA VAL A 34 -9.02 23.98 -10.97
C VAL A 34 -9.68 23.07 -12.00
N ALA A 35 -10.18 23.62 -13.11
CA ALA A 35 -10.75 22.80 -14.19
C ALA A 35 -9.72 21.81 -14.77
N VAL A 36 -8.47 22.25 -14.96
CA VAL A 36 -7.37 21.37 -15.40
C VAL A 36 -7.07 20.29 -14.36
N MET A 37 -7.06 20.62 -13.06
CA MET A 37 -6.88 19.63 -11.99
C MET A 37 -8.00 18.59 -11.96
N ILE A 38 -9.25 18.99 -12.21
CA ILE A 38 -10.39 18.07 -12.30
C ILE A 38 -10.20 17.10 -13.48
N VAL A 39 -9.76 17.60 -14.64
CA VAL A 39 -9.43 16.74 -15.79
C VAL A 39 -8.29 15.78 -15.45
N GLY A 40 -7.23 16.26 -14.78
CA GLY A 40 -6.14 15.40 -14.30
C GLY A 40 -6.60 14.30 -13.34
N ALA A 41 -7.46 14.63 -12.38
CA ALA A 41 -8.05 13.66 -11.46
C ALA A 41 -8.93 12.63 -12.20
N ALA A 42 -9.71 13.08 -13.20
CA ALA A 42 -10.48 12.18 -14.05
C ALA A 42 -9.58 11.23 -14.85
N CYS A 43 -8.48 11.73 -15.42
CA CYS A 43 -7.48 10.90 -16.09
C CYS A 43 -6.86 9.86 -15.15
N GLN A 44 -6.56 10.23 -13.90
CA GLN A 44 -6.07 9.29 -12.88
C GLN A 44 -7.07 8.17 -12.59
N ILE A 45 -8.36 8.50 -12.47
CA ILE A 45 -9.42 7.50 -12.29
C ILE A 45 -9.52 6.58 -13.52
N ILE A 46 -9.49 7.15 -14.72
CA ILE A 46 -9.53 6.37 -15.98
C ILE A 46 -8.34 5.43 -16.04
N GLN A 47 -7.13 5.90 -15.70
CA GLN A 47 -5.92 5.08 -15.67
C GLN A 47 -6.09 3.87 -14.74
N LEU A 48 -6.59 4.09 -13.52
CA LEU A 48 -6.85 2.99 -12.56
C LEU A 48 -7.89 2.01 -13.09
N VAL A 49 -9.00 2.51 -13.66
CA VAL A 49 -10.08 1.66 -14.20
C VAL A 49 -9.58 0.81 -15.37
N VAL A 50 -8.84 1.40 -16.31
CA VAL A 50 -8.29 0.68 -17.46
C VAL A 50 -7.25 -0.34 -17.01
N SER A 51 -6.35 0.03 -16.08
CA SER A 51 -5.33 -0.86 -15.54
C SER A 51 -5.95 -2.07 -14.84
N ILE A 52 -6.96 -1.89 -13.99
CA ILE A 52 -7.65 -2.99 -13.30
C ILE A 52 -8.40 -3.91 -14.28
N ARG A 53 -8.97 -3.34 -15.35
CA ARG A 53 -9.63 -4.10 -16.43
C ARG A 53 -8.66 -4.93 -17.26
N GLN A 54 -7.45 -4.43 -17.50
CA GLN A 54 -6.42 -5.08 -18.33
C GLN A 54 -5.34 -5.79 -17.49
N ARG A 55 -5.58 -6.02 -16.20
CA ARG A 55 -4.58 -6.55 -15.26
C ARG A 55 -3.97 -7.89 -15.69
N GLU A 56 -4.76 -8.76 -16.33
CA GLU A 56 -4.29 -10.10 -16.72
C GLU A 56 -3.28 -10.03 -17.88
N SER A 57 -3.47 -9.08 -18.81
CA SER A 57 -2.54 -8.87 -19.93
C SER A 57 -1.31 -8.04 -19.58
N LEU A 58 -1.38 -7.27 -18.50
CA LEU A 58 -0.32 -6.36 -18.04
C LEU A 58 0.36 -6.86 -16.75
N ARG A 59 0.17 -8.15 -16.44
CA ARG A 59 0.68 -8.74 -15.22
C ARG A 59 2.19 -8.87 -15.28
N ASP A 60 2.85 -8.46 -14.21
CA ASP A 60 4.24 -8.81 -13.97
C ASP A 60 4.35 -10.25 -13.49
N GLU A 61 5.18 -11.04 -14.18
CA GLU A 61 5.44 -12.44 -13.84
C GLU A 61 6.68 -12.59 -12.95
N THR A 62 7.61 -11.63 -12.93
CA THR A 62 8.95 -11.82 -12.35
C THR A 62 9.07 -11.32 -10.91
N GLY A 63 8.26 -10.34 -10.51
CA GLY A 63 8.43 -9.60 -9.26
C GLY A 63 9.21 -8.29 -9.42
N ASP A 64 9.87 -8.08 -10.57
CA ASP A 64 10.76 -6.92 -10.80
C ASP A 64 10.52 -6.30 -12.19
N PRO A 65 9.45 -5.50 -12.37
CA PRO A 65 9.15 -4.84 -13.65
C PRO A 65 10.07 -3.64 -13.96
N TRP A 66 10.86 -3.15 -12.98
CA TRP A 66 11.62 -1.90 -13.11
C TRP A 66 13.15 -2.06 -12.95
N ASP A 67 13.64 -3.29 -12.80
CA ASP A 67 15.04 -3.58 -12.44
C ASP A 67 15.44 -2.92 -11.10
N GLY A 68 14.54 -2.99 -10.12
CA GLY A 68 14.66 -2.35 -8.80
C GLY A 68 15.76 -2.94 -7.93
N ARG A 69 16.19 -2.22 -6.89
CA ARG A 69 17.43 -2.53 -6.14
C ARG A 69 17.24 -3.01 -4.71
N SER A 70 16.05 -2.79 -4.19
CA SER A 70 15.61 -3.08 -2.83
C SER A 70 14.86 -4.41 -2.76
N LEU A 71 14.66 -4.94 -1.55
CA LEU A 71 14.17 -6.32 -1.34
C LEU A 71 12.74 -6.56 -1.79
N GLU A 72 11.90 -5.52 -1.92
CA GLU A 72 10.52 -5.69 -2.40
C GLU A 72 10.48 -6.31 -3.81
N TRP A 73 11.46 -5.99 -4.66
CA TRP A 73 11.61 -6.53 -6.02
C TRP A 73 12.16 -7.97 -6.03
N SER A 74 12.53 -8.50 -4.87
CA SER A 74 12.94 -9.89 -4.71
C SER A 74 11.76 -10.84 -4.42
N THR A 75 10.56 -10.30 -4.16
CA THR A 75 9.33 -11.07 -3.92
C THR A 75 8.56 -11.32 -5.23
N PRO A 76 7.69 -12.34 -5.33
CA PRO A 76 6.89 -12.56 -6.53
C PRO A 76 5.76 -11.51 -6.65
N SER A 77 5.15 -11.43 -7.83
CA SER A 77 4.01 -10.53 -8.12
C SER A 77 2.70 -11.33 -8.27
N PRO A 78 1.76 -11.28 -7.30
CA PRO A 78 1.79 -10.55 -6.02
C PRO A 78 2.64 -11.25 -4.94
N PRO A 79 3.09 -10.53 -3.89
CA PRO A 79 3.86 -11.11 -2.81
C PRO A 79 3.02 -12.09 -1.97
N PRO A 80 3.62 -13.16 -1.43
CA PRO A 80 2.93 -14.10 -0.56
C PRO A 80 2.64 -13.44 0.80
N ALA A 81 1.70 -14.00 1.55
CA ALA A 81 1.31 -13.47 2.86
C ALA A 81 2.50 -13.34 3.84
N PHE A 82 3.47 -14.24 3.75
CA PHE A 82 4.68 -14.26 4.58
C PHE A 82 5.82 -13.38 4.05
N ASN A 83 5.65 -12.71 2.91
CA ASN A 83 6.65 -11.92 2.17
C ASN A 83 7.87 -12.73 1.70
N PHE A 84 8.71 -13.20 2.62
CA PHE A 84 9.95 -13.94 2.34
C PHE A 84 9.91 -15.33 2.97
N ALA A 85 10.26 -16.36 2.20
CA ALA A 85 10.34 -17.73 2.71
C ALA A 85 11.45 -17.91 3.77
N ARG A 86 12.48 -17.07 3.71
CA ARG A 86 13.57 -16.97 4.68
C ARG A 86 13.92 -15.50 4.86
N LEU A 87 14.35 -15.13 6.06
CA LEU A 87 14.87 -13.79 6.31
C LEU A 87 16.07 -13.51 5.39
N PRO A 88 16.03 -12.45 4.56
CA PRO A 88 17.13 -12.11 3.67
C PRO A 88 18.34 -11.61 4.48
N HIS A 89 19.53 -12.05 4.09
CA HIS A 89 20.77 -11.52 4.65
C HIS A 89 21.11 -10.19 3.96
N VAL A 90 21.17 -9.10 4.73
CA VAL A 90 21.42 -7.74 4.22
C VAL A 90 22.83 -7.33 4.56
N GLU A 91 23.67 -7.19 3.52
CA GLU A 91 25.08 -6.79 3.64
C GLU A 91 25.30 -5.32 3.26
N ASP A 92 24.49 -4.81 2.32
CA ASP A 92 24.64 -3.48 1.72
C ASP A 92 23.30 -2.69 1.75
N GLU A 93 23.36 -1.39 1.41
CA GLU A 93 22.17 -0.53 1.26
C GLU A 93 21.26 -0.93 0.09
N GLU A 94 21.82 -1.58 -0.94
CA GLU A 94 21.11 -2.10 -2.11
C GLU A 94 21.14 -3.64 -2.14
N PRO A 95 20.52 -4.32 -1.15
CA PRO A 95 20.71 -5.76 -0.93
C PRO A 95 20.26 -6.62 -2.12
N TYR A 96 19.16 -6.27 -2.78
CA TYR A 96 18.70 -7.03 -3.94
C TYR A 96 19.55 -6.77 -5.18
N TRP A 97 20.15 -5.59 -5.31
CA TRP A 97 21.11 -5.32 -6.39
C TRP A 97 22.35 -6.21 -6.25
N SER A 98 22.94 -6.30 -5.06
CA SER A 98 24.08 -7.20 -4.79
C SER A 98 23.71 -8.67 -5.04
N ILE A 99 22.50 -9.11 -4.69
CA ILE A 99 21.99 -10.45 -5.00
C ILE A 99 21.91 -10.67 -6.51
N LYS A 100 21.39 -9.69 -7.28
CA LYS A 100 21.30 -9.78 -8.75
C LYS A 100 22.68 -9.84 -9.41
N GLN A 101 23.64 -9.02 -8.97
CA GLN A 101 24.99 -9.03 -9.52
C GLN A 101 25.67 -10.39 -9.28
N ARG A 102 25.58 -10.93 -8.06
CA ARG A 102 26.08 -12.29 -7.76
C ARG A 102 25.45 -13.36 -8.65
N ALA A 103 24.13 -13.28 -8.85
CA ALA A 103 23.41 -14.20 -9.73
C ALA A 103 23.89 -14.11 -11.20
N ILE A 104 24.15 -12.90 -11.70
CA ILE A 104 24.69 -12.67 -13.06
C ILE A 104 26.13 -13.18 -13.19
N GLU A 105 26.95 -13.05 -12.14
CA GLU A 105 28.31 -13.59 -12.08
C GLU A 105 28.36 -15.13 -12.02
N GLY A 106 27.21 -15.80 -12.10
CA GLY A 106 27.09 -17.26 -12.12
C GLY A 106 27.09 -17.88 -10.73
N GLN A 107 26.98 -17.09 -9.67
CA GLN A 107 26.73 -17.62 -8.33
C GLN A 107 25.26 -18.03 -8.28
N SER A 108 25.01 -19.33 -8.10
CA SER A 108 23.63 -19.83 -8.06
C SER A 108 22.85 -19.12 -6.95
N PRO A 109 21.56 -18.78 -7.17
CA PRO A 109 20.71 -18.28 -6.11
C PRO A 109 20.77 -19.24 -4.91
N GLU A 110 20.86 -18.71 -3.70
CA GLU A 110 20.80 -19.53 -2.49
C GLU A 110 19.42 -20.21 -2.41
N VAL A 111 19.36 -21.47 -2.85
CA VAL A 111 18.17 -22.32 -2.64
C VAL A 111 18.27 -22.88 -1.22
N PRO A 112 17.29 -22.63 -0.34
CA PRO A 112 17.31 -23.19 1.00
C PRO A 112 17.32 -24.71 0.98
N GLU A 113 18.18 -25.34 1.80
CA GLU A 113 18.20 -26.80 1.98
C GLU A 113 16.94 -27.31 2.70
N SER A 114 16.32 -26.46 3.52
CA SER A 114 15.09 -26.76 4.24
C SER A 114 14.22 -25.51 4.39
N TYR A 115 12.92 -25.73 4.45
CA TYR A 115 11.91 -24.71 4.73
C TYR A 115 11.30 -24.99 6.10
N GLU A 116 11.09 -23.93 6.87
CA GLU A 116 10.43 -23.99 8.16
C GLU A 116 8.98 -23.50 8.01
N PRO A 117 8.05 -24.00 8.83
CA PRO A 117 6.71 -23.42 8.90
C PRO A 117 6.77 -21.98 9.41
N ILE A 118 5.89 -21.13 8.88
CA ILE A 118 5.85 -19.69 9.23
C ILE A 118 4.56 -19.40 9.99
N GLU A 119 4.69 -18.85 11.20
CA GLU A 119 3.56 -18.39 12.00
C GLU A 119 3.08 -17.02 11.52
N MET A 120 1.77 -16.89 11.29
CA MET A 120 1.13 -15.69 10.77
C MET A 120 -0.05 -15.26 11.65
N PRO A 121 -0.26 -13.95 11.86
CA PRO A 121 -1.36 -13.46 12.67
C PRO A 121 -2.72 -13.71 11.99
N LYS A 122 -3.70 -14.18 12.76
CA LYS A 122 -5.08 -14.32 12.30
C LYS A 122 -5.76 -12.96 12.16
N ASN A 123 -6.57 -12.81 11.12
CA ASN A 123 -7.46 -11.66 10.96
C ASN A 123 -8.39 -11.51 12.18
N SER A 124 -8.59 -10.28 12.63
CA SER A 124 -9.46 -9.97 13.77
C SER A 124 -10.43 -8.84 13.42
N PRO A 125 -11.74 -9.00 13.69
CA PRO A 125 -12.73 -7.93 13.47
C PRO A 125 -12.65 -6.82 14.53
N THR A 126 -11.81 -6.98 15.56
CA THR A 126 -11.81 -6.09 16.74
C THR A 126 -11.48 -4.64 16.37
N GLY A 127 -10.62 -4.41 15.39
CA GLY A 127 -10.33 -3.07 14.89
C GLY A 127 -11.56 -2.40 14.26
N PHE A 128 -12.32 -3.11 13.43
CA PHE A 128 -13.54 -2.60 12.80
C PHE A 128 -14.63 -2.30 13.84
N VAL A 129 -14.85 -3.21 14.78
CA VAL A 129 -15.84 -3.03 15.85
C VAL A 129 -15.46 -1.87 16.77
N SER A 130 -14.17 -1.73 17.12
CA SER A 130 -13.69 -0.60 17.91
C SER A 130 -13.87 0.73 17.19
N ALA A 131 -13.61 0.78 15.87
CA ALA A 131 -13.84 1.97 15.06
C ALA A 131 -15.32 2.37 15.00
N PHE A 132 -16.22 1.39 14.91
CA PHE A 132 -17.66 1.63 14.99
C PHE A 132 -18.04 2.29 16.33
N PHE A 133 -17.62 1.73 17.46
CA PHE A 133 -17.92 2.31 18.77
C PHE A 133 -17.26 3.69 18.96
N ALA A 134 -16.02 3.88 18.50
CA ALA A 134 -15.37 5.19 18.52
C ALA A 134 -16.17 6.24 17.73
N THR A 135 -16.73 5.85 16.58
CA THR A 135 -17.59 6.72 15.77
C THR A 135 -18.89 7.05 16.49
N VAL A 136 -19.53 6.06 17.12
CA VAL A 136 -20.75 6.25 17.93
C VAL A 136 -20.50 7.19 19.10
N ILE A 137 -19.39 7.02 19.83
CA ILE A 137 -18.99 7.91 20.94
C ILE A 137 -18.77 9.33 20.41
N GLY A 138 -18.00 9.49 19.32
CA GLY A 138 -17.74 10.80 18.72
C GLY A 138 -19.03 11.52 18.32
N PHE A 139 -19.94 10.83 17.64
CA PHE A 139 -21.26 11.37 17.30
C PHE A 139 -22.06 11.74 18.55
N ALA A 140 -22.12 10.86 19.56
CA ALA A 140 -22.86 11.09 20.78
C ALA A 140 -22.37 12.32 21.57
N LEU A 141 -21.04 12.50 21.67
CA LEU A 141 -20.43 13.64 22.36
C LEU A 141 -20.71 14.97 21.64
N ILE A 142 -20.67 14.99 20.30
CA ILE A 142 -21.01 16.20 19.50
C ILE A 142 -22.46 16.64 19.80
N TRP A 143 -23.40 15.69 19.84
CA TRP A 143 -24.83 15.95 20.03
C TRP A 143 -25.28 15.92 21.49
N HIS A 144 -24.36 15.81 22.45
CA HIS A 144 -24.65 15.76 23.89
C HIS A 144 -25.60 14.61 24.31
N ILE A 145 -25.54 13.49 23.57
CA ILE A 145 -26.35 12.28 23.81
C ILE A 145 -25.61 11.36 24.79
N TRP A 146 -25.63 11.70 26.07
CA TRP A 146 -24.78 11.04 27.09
C TRP A 146 -25.01 9.54 27.26
N TRP A 147 -26.26 9.07 27.15
CA TRP A 147 -26.54 7.63 27.26
C TRP A 147 -25.87 6.84 26.13
N LEU A 148 -25.85 7.40 24.91
CA LEU A 148 -25.24 6.76 23.75
C LEU A 148 -23.71 6.78 23.86
N ALA A 149 -23.13 7.85 24.40
CA ALA A 149 -21.70 7.91 24.68
C ALA A 149 -21.28 6.84 25.70
N ILE A 150 -22.07 6.63 26.76
CA ILE A 150 -21.84 5.56 27.76
C ILE A 150 -21.96 4.18 27.12
N VAL A 151 -23.00 3.93 26.32
CA VAL A 151 -23.17 2.65 25.61
C VAL A 151 -22.01 2.41 24.64
N GLY A 152 -21.59 3.43 23.89
CA GLY A 152 -20.45 3.34 23.00
C GLY A 152 -19.15 3.01 23.73
N LEU A 153 -18.90 3.65 24.88
CA LEU A 153 -17.73 3.37 25.72
C LEU A 153 -17.77 1.95 26.28
N ALA A 154 -18.93 1.50 26.77
CA ALA A 154 -19.11 0.14 27.26
C ALA A 154 -18.88 -0.89 26.14
N GLY A 155 -19.36 -0.62 24.92
CA GLY A 155 -19.14 -1.49 23.75
C GLY A 155 -17.68 -1.55 23.31
N ALA A 156 -16.98 -0.41 23.30
CA ALA A 156 -15.54 -0.36 23.03
C ALA A 156 -14.75 -1.13 24.09
N TYR A 157 -15.07 -0.94 25.37
CA TYR A 157 -14.44 -1.68 26.46
C TYR A 157 -14.71 -3.19 26.38
N ALA A 158 -15.94 -3.61 26.09
CA ALA A 158 -16.27 -5.01 25.88
C ALA A 158 -15.48 -5.62 24.71
N THR A 159 -15.34 -4.88 23.60
CA THR A 159 -14.53 -5.32 22.45
C THR A 159 -13.06 -5.52 22.83
N PHE A 160 -12.51 -4.60 23.63
CA PHE A 160 -11.15 -4.73 24.16
C PHE A 160 -11.01 -5.94 25.07
N VAL A 161 -11.96 -6.20 25.98
CA VAL A 161 -11.95 -7.36 26.88
C VAL A 161 -12.00 -8.67 26.09
N VAL A 162 -12.89 -8.76 25.10
CA VAL A 162 -12.99 -9.93 24.21
C VAL A 162 -11.68 -10.15 23.43
N PHE A 163 -11.06 -9.07 22.96
CA PHE A 163 -9.76 -9.17 22.28
C PHE A 163 -8.65 -9.64 23.22
N ALA A 164 -8.61 -9.12 24.46
CA ALA A 164 -7.60 -9.47 25.45
C ALA A 164 -7.70 -10.93 25.92
N TRP A 165 -8.88 -11.53 25.85
CA TRP A 165 -9.12 -12.95 26.15
C TRP A 165 -9.05 -13.87 24.93
N ARG A 166 -8.48 -13.41 23.81
CA ARG A 166 -8.29 -14.29 22.64
C ARG A 166 -7.09 -15.21 22.87
N ASP A 167 -7.36 -16.53 22.93
CA ASP A 167 -6.33 -17.55 23.15
C ASP A 167 -5.53 -17.89 21.89
N GLU A 168 -6.16 -17.89 20.71
CA GLU A 168 -5.50 -18.20 19.44
C GLU A 168 -5.25 -16.95 18.60
N ALA A 169 -4.02 -16.43 18.63
CA ALA A 169 -3.63 -15.26 17.85
C ALA A 169 -3.18 -15.60 16.43
N ASP A 170 -2.54 -16.75 16.25
CA ASP A 170 -1.73 -17.05 15.07
C ASP A 170 -2.16 -18.38 14.42
N TYR A 171 -1.86 -18.52 13.13
CA TYR A 171 -2.00 -19.75 12.37
C TYR A 171 -0.67 -20.06 11.67
N GLU A 172 -0.41 -21.33 11.41
CA GLU A 172 0.84 -21.77 10.80
C GLU A 172 0.65 -22.01 9.29
N ILE A 173 1.55 -21.47 8.48
CA ILE A 173 1.69 -21.83 7.07
C ILE A 173 2.68 -22.99 6.98
N PRO A 174 2.25 -24.18 6.48
CA PRO A 174 3.12 -25.35 6.42
C PRO A 174 4.36 -25.13 5.55
N ALA A 175 5.51 -25.68 5.96
CA ALA A 175 6.77 -25.60 5.23
C ALA A 175 6.64 -26.01 3.74
N GLY A 176 5.83 -27.03 3.44
CA GLY A 176 5.61 -27.47 2.06
C GLY A 176 4.88 -26.44 1.19
N GLU A 177 4.04 -25.58 1.78
CA GLU A 177 3.42 -24.47 1.06
C GLU A 177 4.43 -23.35 0.80
N VAL A 178 5.24 -23.02 1.81
CA VAL A 178 6.33 -22.03 1.69
C VAL A 178 7.31 -22.44 0.58
N GLU A 179 7.74 -23.70 0.59
CA GLU A 179 8.63 -24.28 -0.42
C GLU A 179 8.03 -24.18 -1.82
N ARG A 180 6.77 -24.60 -1.99
CA ARG A 180 6.10 -24.57 -3.29
C ARG A 180 6.07 -23.16 -3.88
N VAL A 181 5.77 -22.16 -3.05
CA VAL A 181 5.70 -20.75 -3.49
C VAL A 181 7.09 -20.22 -3.81
N ASP A 182 8.10 -20.53 -2.99
CA ASP A 182 9.46 -20.05 -3.22
C ASP A 182 10.11 -20.66 -4.46
N ARG A 183 9.95 -21.98 -4.67
CA ARG A 183 10.41 -22.65 -5.89
C ARG A 183 9.76 -22.08 -7.14
N ALA A 184 8.44 -21.86 -7.13
CA ALA A 184 7.75 -21.26 -8.27
C ALA A 184 8.30 -19.86 -8.60
N ARG A 185 8.66 -19.05 -7.59
CA ARG A 185 9.33 -17.76 -7.76
C ARG A 185 10.70 -17.91 -8.42
N LEU A 186 11.53 -18.83 -7.91
CA LEU A 186 12.88 -19.08 -8.43
C LEU A 186 12.84 -19.56 -9.89
N GLU A 187 11.97 -20.52 -10.21
CA GLU A 187 11.77 -21.03 -11.58
C GLU A 187 11.37 -19.91 -12.55
N THR A 188 10.41 -19.05 -12.14
CA THR A 188 9.96 -17.93 -12.97
C THR A 188 11.09 -16.93 -13.22
N ARG A 189 11.92 -16.67 -12.20
CA ARG A 189 13.06 -15.77 -12.30
C ARG A 189 14.17 -16.32 -13.19
N GLU A 190 14.52 -17.59 -13.03
CA GLU A 190 15.48 -18.26 -13.91
C GLU A 190 15.04 -18.26 -15.37
N ALA A 191 13.76 -18.56 -15.62
CA ALA A 191 13.20 -18.51 -16.97
C ALA A 191 13.29 -17.10 -17.57
N TRP A 192 13.14 -16.06 -16.75
CA TRP A 192 13.33 -14.69 -17.18
C TRP A 192 14.80 -14.35 -17.50
N TYR A 193 15.75 -14.73 -16.64
CA TYR A 193 17.18 -14.52 -16.92
C TYR A 193 17.61 -15.22 -18.21
N ARG A 194 17.21 -16.49 -18.41
CA ARG A 194 17.48 -17.25 -19.65
C ARG A 194 16.94 -16.54 -20.90
N ARG A 195 15.72 -15.99 -20.83
CA ARG A 195 15.14 -15.19 -21.92
C ARG A 195 15.93 -13.91 -22.21
N ARG A 196 16.48 -13.25 -21.18
CA ARG A 196 17.25 -12.00 -21.32
C ARG A 196 18.65 -12.23 -21.91
N GLU A 197 19.26 -13.37 -21.63
CA GLU A 197 20.61 -13.75 -22.12
C GLU A 197 20.62 -14.32 -23.55
N GLY A 198 19.46 -14.50 -24.19
CA GLY A 198 19.38 -14.92 -25.59
C GLY A 198 19.66 -16.41 -25.82
N VAL A 199 19.60 -17.24 -24.77
CA VAL A 199 19.70 -18.70 -24.86
C VAL A 199 18.29 -19.27 -25.05
N ALA A 200 17.83 -19.26 -26.31
CA ALA A 200 16.63 -19.97 -26.77
C ALA A 200 17.04 -21.22 -27.56
#